data_AF-X0Y2J4-F1
#
_entry.id   AF-X0Y2J4-F1
#
_cell.length_a   1.000
_cell.length_b   1.000
_cell.length_c   1.000
_cell.angle_alpha   90.00
_cell.angle_beta   90.00
_cell.angle_gamma   90.00
#
_symmetry.space_group_name_H-M   'P 1'
#
loop_
_entity.id
_entity.type
_entity.pdbx_description
1 polymer ?
#
loop_
_entity_poly.entity_id
_entity_poly.type
_entity_poly.pdbx_seq_one_letter_code
_entity_poly.pdbx_strand_id
1 'polypeptide(L)'
;MAPSDKGGKFDVCVADIGDNGARREELIIYRFPEVDPAAADGAALAVQAVAYRIGYADGPADAEAFVVHPQTGDGYVLTKRLDGACHIYKLAVPWNPKKRTVLPKVATLRFPKVMPLQTVVTAADISRDGRRLATRSYLCGWEWRLPATTDKSDFERIFGTKPTRLELAVEPQGEALCYAADGRALLTVSETPPTVLYETRAATSPERHAP
;
A
#
# COMPACT_ATOMS: atom_id res chain seq x y z
N MET A 1 2.07 -0.59 7.72
CA MET A 1 2.27 -1.23 9.04
C MET A 1 1.47 -2.52 9.14
N ALA A 2 2.04 -3.61 9.66
CA ALA A 2 1.35 -4.89 9.82
C ALA A 2 1.02 -5.16 11.29
N PRO A 3 -0.17 -5.68 11.66
CA PRO A 3 -0.48 -6.00 13.05
C PRO A 3 0.49 -7.04 13.62
N SER A 4 1.16 -6.73 14.73
CA SER A 4 2.11 -7.64 15.38
C SER A 4 1.37 -8.76 16.13
N ASP A 5 1.93 -9.97 16.13
CA ASP A 5 1.44 -11.10 16.91
C ASP A 5 1.48 -10.82 18.43
N LYS A 6 2.28 -9.83 18.86
CA LYS A 6 2.45 -9.46 20.27
C LYS A 6 1.42 -8.48 20.83
N GLY A 7 0.40 -8.10 20.05
CA GLY A 7 -0.70 -7.23 20.48
C GLY A 7 -0.26 -5.78 20.74
N GLY A 8 -1.07 -4.82 20.30
CA GLY A 8 -0.83 -3.39 20.57
C GLY A 8 0.41 -2.76 19.90
N LYS A 9 1.12 -3.52 19.05
CA LYS A 9 2.28 -3.07 18.27
C LYS A 9 2.09 -3.37 16.79
N PHE A 10 2.81 -2.65 15.95
CA PHE A 10 2.91 -2.93 14.53
C PHE A 10 4.32 -3.42 14.17
N ASP A 11 4.37 -4.27 13.16
CA ASP A 11 5.60 -4.69 12.52
C ASP A 11 5.81 -3.87 11.23
N VAL A 12 7.07 -3.70 10.86
CA VAL A 12 7.49 -3.11 9.60
C VAL A 12 7.59 -4.22 8.56
N CYS A 13 7.10 -3.94 7.36
CA CYS A 13 7.26 -4.80 6.20
C CYS A 13 8.09 -4.09 5.13
N VAL A 14 9.09 -4.79 4.59
CA VAL A 14 9.88 -4.34 3.44
C VAL A 14 9.63 -5.33 2.31
N ALA A 15 9.08 -4.84 1.20
CA ALA A 15 8.68 -5.66 0.06
C ALA A 15 9.72 -5.54 -1.05
N ASP A 16 10.49 -6.61 -1.27
CA ASP A 16 11.34 -6.76 -2.45
C ASP A 16 10.51 -7.43 -3.55
N ILE A 17 9.71 -6.60 -4.24
CA ILE A 17 8.68 -7.03 -5.20
C ILE A 17 8.80 -6.35 -6.58
N GLY A 18 9.64 -5.32 -6.71
CA GLY A 18 9.87 -4.60 -7.96
C GLY A 18 10.56 -5.49 -9.00
N ASP A 19 10.07 -5.43 -10.23
CA ASP A 19 10.55 -6.22 -11.36
C ASP A 19 10.06 -5.66 -12.70
N ASN A 20 10.61 -4.52 -13.13
CA ASN A 20 10.32 -3.90 -14.43
C ASN A 20 10.36 -4.89 -15.63
N GLY A 21 11.17 -5.96 -15.52
CA GLY A 21 11.34 -6.98 -16.56
C GLY A 21 10.36 -8.15 -16.49
N ALA A 22 9.52 -8.23 -15.45
CA ALA A 22 8.57 -9.33 -15.22
C ALA A 22 9.19 -10.72 -15.46
N ARG A 23 10.30 -11.00 -14.76
CA ARG A 23 11.11 -12.22 -14.87
C ARG A 23 11.33 -12.96 -13.55
N ARG A 24 11.11 -12.31 -12.41
CA ARG A 24 11.30 -12.87 -11.07
C ARG A 24 10.08 -13.70 -10.70
N GLU A 25 10.27 -15.01 -10.60
CA GLU A 25 9.21 -15.89 -10.08
C GLU A 25 9.09 -15.78 -8.57
N GLU A 26 10.20 -15.64 -7.85
CA GLU A 26 10.23 -15.51 -6.40
C GLU A 26 10.54 -14.07 -5.98
N LEU A 27 9.68 -13.55 -5.11
CA LEU A 27 9.79 -12.24 -4.47
C LEU A 27 9.76 -12.44 -2.94
N ILE A 28 10.18 -11.43 -2.18
CA ILE A 28 10.32 -11.57 -0.72
C ILE A 28 9.66 -10.40 -0.01
N ILE A 29 8.83 -10.71 0.98
CA ILE A 29 8.40 -9.75 2.00
C ILE A 29 9.21 -10.03 3.25
N TYR A 30 10.01 -9.06 3.69
CA TYR A 30 10.65 -9.07 5.00
C TYR A 30 9.72 -8.45 6.02
N ARG A 31 9.59 -9.05 7.20
CA ARG A 31 8.80 -8.51 8.31
C ARG A 31 9.59 -8.58 9.61
N PHE A 32 9.58 -7.49 10.38
CA PHE A 32 10.27 -7.40 11.67
C PHE A 32 9.53 -6.42 12.61
N PRO A 33 9.70 -6.54 13.93
CA PRO A 33 9.13 -5.60 14.88
C PRO A 33 9.58 -4.16 14.60
N GLU A 34 8.68 -3.20 14.69
CA GLU A 34 9.07 -1.78 14.61
C GLU A 34 10.08 -1.43 15.71
N VAL A 35 11.14 -0.71 15.32
CA VAL A 35 12.20 -0.24 16.20
C VAL A 35 12.18 1.28 16.23
N ASP A 36 12.49 1.88 17.37
CA ASP A 36 12.60 3.32 17.50
C ASP A 36 13.89 3.80 16.80
N PRO A 37 13.81 4.54 15.68
CA PRO A 37 15.00 5.02 15.00
C PRO A 37 15.79 6.02 15.85
N ALA A 38 15.16 6.70 16.81
CA ALA A 38 15.87 7.64 17.70
C ALA A 38 16.83 6.91 18.64
N ALA A 39 16.59 5.63 18.94
CA ALA A 39 17.49 4.81 19.75
C ALA A 39 18.85 4.54 19.06
N ALA A 40 18.95 4.80 17.75
CA ALA A 40 20.16 4.58 16.97
C ALA A 40 21.16 5.73 17.01
N ASP A 41 20.72 6.94 17.39
CA ASP A 41 21.52 8.18 17.35
C ASP A 41 22.30 8.35 16.02
N GLY A 42 21.61 8.15 14.90
CA GLY A 42 22.20 8.24 13.55
C GLY A 42 23.03 7.02 13.10
N ALA A 43 23.21 6.01 13.94
CA ALA A 43 23.83 4.75 13.56
C ALA A 43 22.84 3.80 12.86
N ALA A 44 23.36 2.76 12.22
CA ALA A 44 22.54 1.70 11.64
C ALA A 44 21.93 0.81 12.75
N LEU A 45 20.61 0.59 12.70
CA LEU A 45 19.93 -0.40 13.53
C LEU A 45 19.87 -1.76 12.82
N ALA A 46 20.39 -2.79 13.45
CA ALA A 46 20.21 -4.16 13.00
C ALA A 46 18.86 -4.71 13.49
N VAL A 47 18.09 -5.33 12.58
CA VAL A 47 16.83 -6.00 12.90
C VAL A 47 16.87 -7.44 12.42
N GLN A 48 16.26 -8.35 13.19
CA GLN A 48 16.05 -9.71 12.74
C GLN A 48 14.71 -9.80 12.00
N ALA A 49 14.78 -9.92 10.68
CA ALA A 49 13.60 -10.08 9.84
C ALA A 49 13.25 -11.55 9.59
N VAL A 50 11.95 -11.82 9.46
CA VAL A 50 11.40 -13.05 8.89
C VAL A 50 11.16 -12.79 7.41
N ALA A 51 11.64 -13.70 6.55
CA ALA A 51 11.47 -13.63 5.11
C ALA A 51 10.29 -14.51 4.66
N TYR A 52 9.32 -13.91 3.98
CA TYR A 52 8.18 -14.59 3.38
C TYR A 52 8.33 -14.60 1.86
N ARG A 53 8.59 -15.79 1.32
CA ARG A 53 8.73 -15.99 -0.13
C ARG A 53 7.36 -16.04 -0.78
N ILE A 54 7.18 -15.26 -1.85
CA ILE A 54 5.92 -15.16 -2.58
C ILE A 54 6.15 -15.28 -4.09
N GLY A 55 5.07 -15.48 -4.83
CA GLY A 55 5.00 -15.31 -6.28
C GLY A 55 3.56 -15.09 -6.71
N TYR A 56 3.30 -14.60 -7.91
CA TYR A 56 1.94 -14.37 -8.38
C TYR A 56 1.38 -15.59 -9.12
N ALA A 57 0.08 -15.85 -8.97
CA ALA A 57 -0.59 -16.96 -9.64
C ALA A 57 -0.56 -16.87 -11.18
N ASP A 58 -0.51 -15.65 -11.72
CA ASP A 58 -0.54 -15.39 -13.16
C ASP A 58 0.86 -15.30 -13.79
N GLY A 59 1.92 -15.55 -13.01
CA GLY A 59 3.32 -15.38 -13.42
C GLY A 59 3.95 -14.04 -13.00
N PRO A 60 5.24 -13.82 -13.28
CA PRO A 60 5.97 -12.63 -12.86
C PRO A 60 5.32 -11.31 -13.32
N ALA A 61 5.42 -10.27 -12.48
CA ALA A 61 4.87 -8.94 -12.76
C ALA A 61 5.64 -7.86 -11.97
N ASP A 62 5.69 -6.64 -12.51
CA ASP A 62 6.20 -5.47 -11.79
C ASP A 62 5.19 -4.96 -10.76
N ALA A 63 5.65 -4.63 -9.56
CA ALA A 63 4.85 -4.09 -8.47
C ALA A 63 5.69 -3.18 -7.58
N GLU A 64 5.12 -2.05 -7.17
CA GLU A 64 5.83 -1.04 -6.36
C GLU A 64 5.15 -0.77 -5.02
N ALA A 65 4.01 -1.42 -4.77
CA ALA A 65 3.23 -1.15 -3.57
C ALA A 65 2.78 -2.44 -2.89
N PHE A 66 3.04 -2.48 -1.58
CA PHE A 66 2.58 -3.52 -0.67
C PHE A 66 1.94 -2.88 0.55
N VAL A 67 0.70 -3.25 0.85
CA VAL A 67 -0.06 -2.76 2.00
C VAL A 67 -0.55 -3.92 2.84
N VAL A 68 -0.69 -3.70 4.14
CA VAL A 68 -1.26 -4.69 5.07
C VAL A 68 -2.47 -4.06 5.75
N HIS A 69 -3.60 -4.77 5.73
CA HIS A 69 -4.79 -4.28 6.38
C HIS A 69 -4.60 -4.29 7.92
N PRO A 70 -4.77 -3.15 8.61
CA PRO A 70 -4.28 -2.97 9.98
C PRO A 70 -5.10 -3.69 11.05
N GLN A 71 -6.19 -4.37 10.71
CA GLN A 71 -6.96 -5.20 11.64
C GLN A 71 -6.91 -6.68 11.31
N THR A 72 -6.95 -7.05 10.02
CA THR A 72 -6.99 -8.47 9.60
C THR A 72 -5.60 -9.05 9.41
N GLY A 73 -4.61 -8.20 9.11
CA GLY A 73 -3.24 -8.63 8.77
C GLY A 73 -3.07 -9.15 7.35
N ASP A 74 -4.14 -9.19 6.54
CA ASP A 74 -4.05 -9.55 5.13
C ASP A 74 -3.17 -8.56 4.37
N GLY A 75 -2.21 -9.08 3.62
CA GLY A 75 -1.33 -8.30 2.74
C GLY A 75 -1.90 -8.21 1.33
N TYR A 76 -1.67 -7.08 0.67
CA TYR A 76 -2.06 -6.84 -0.72
C TYR A 76 -0.91 -6.23 -1.50
N VAL A 77 -0.57 -6.86 -2.64
CA VAL A 77 0.41 -6.35 -3.59
C VAL A 77 -0.32 -5.68 -4.75
N LEU A 78 0.13 -4.48 -5.11
CA LEU A 78 -0.41 -3.66 -6.19
C LEU A 78 0.61 -3.57 -7.32
N THR A 79 0.23 -4.07 -8.49
CA THR A 79 1.11 -4.04 -9.68
C THR A 79 1.27 -2.65 -10.28
N LYS A 80 2.45 -2.37 -10.81
CA LYS A 80 2.75 -1.19 -11.62
C LYS A 80 2.63 -1.56 -13.08
N ARG A 81 1.70 -0.94 -13.80
CA ARG A 81 1.45 -1.27 -15.21
C ARG A 81 1.12 -0.04 -16.04
N LEU A 82 1.75 0.04 -17.22
CA LEU A 82 1.58 1.14 -18.16
C LEU A 82 0.26 1.09 -18.94
N ASP A 83 -0.41 -0.06 -18.96
CA ASP A 83 -1.76 -0.22 -19.53
C ASP A 83 -2.86 0.40 -18.64
N GLY A 84 -2.48 0.91 -17.46
CA GLY A 84 -3.37 1.56 -16.52
C GLY A 84 -4.25 0.62 -15.71
N ALA A 85 -4.08 -0.70 -15.83
CA ALA A 85 -4.68 -1.67 -14.94
C ALA A 85 -3.77 -1.85 -13.70
N CYS A 86 -4.34 -1.83 -12.49
CA CYS A 86 -3.61 -2.24 -11.29
C CYS A 86 -4.21 -3.54 -10.77
N HIS A 87 -3.54 -4.67 -11.02
CA HIS A 87 -3.90 -5.95 -10.41
C HIS A 87 -3.55 -5.97 -8.94
N ILE A 88 -4.44 -6.57 -8.14
CA ILE A 88 -4.30 -6.75 -6.70
C ILE A 88 -4.11 -8.24 -6.40
N TYR A 89 -3.00 -8.58 -5.75
CA TYR A 89 -2.71 -9.93 -5.30
C TYR A 89 -2.77 -10.01 -3.78
N LYS A 90 -3.39 -11.07 -3.24
CA LYS A 90 -3.59 -11.22 -1.79
C LYS A 90 -2.59 -12.19 -1.16
N LEU A 91 -1.96 -11.75 -0.07
CA LEU A 91 -1.23 -12.59 0.88
C LEU A 91 -2.05 -12.72 2.16
N ALA A 92 -2.89 -13.77 2.21
CA ALA A 92 -3.79 -14.01 3.33
C ALA A 92 -3.03 -14.47 4.58
N VAL A 93 -3.49 -14.05 5.76
CA VAL A 93 -3.01 -14.60 7.04
C VAL A 93 -3.51 -16.04 7.27
N PRO A 94 -2.76 -16.89 7.99
CA PRO A 94 -1.40 -16.66 8.48
C PRO A 94 -0.35 -16.77 7.37
N TRP A 95 0.64 -15.87 7.38
CA TRP A 95 1.75 -15.93 6.43
C TRP A 95 2.70 -17.08 6.80
N ASN A 96 3.20 -17.81 5.81
CA ASN A 96 4.05 -18.98 6.04
C ASN A 96 5.50 -18.71 5.57
N PRO A 97 6.49 -18.65 6.47
CA PRO A 97 7.89 -18.40 6.09
C PRO A 97 8.63 -19.65 5.60
N LYS A 98 8.04 -20.85 5.76
CA LYS A 98 8.68 -22.14 5.44
C LYS A 98 8.45 -22.59 3.99
N LYS A 99 7.52 -21.95 3.26
CA LYS A 99 7.21 -22.28 1.87
C LYS A 99 6.91 -21.02 1.07
N ARG A 100 7.17 -21.06 -0.24
CA ARG A 100 6.73 -20.01 -1.16
C ARG A 100 5.20 -20.01 -1.24
N THR A 101 4.59 -18.84 -1.05
CA THR A 101 3.13 -18.65 -1.19
C THR A 101 2.81 -18.09 -2.57
N VAL A 102 1.95 -18.75 -3.32
CA VAL A 102 1.44 -18.22 -4.59
C VAL A 102 0.23 -17.33 -4.29
N LEU A 103 0.31 -16.06 -4.64
CA LEU A 103 -0.72 -15.07 -4.37
C LEU A 103 -1.79 -15.11 -5.47
N PRO A 104 -3.06 -15.35 -5.15
CA PRO A 104 -4.14 -15.22 -6.10
C PRO A 104 -4.38 -13.73 -6.42
N LYS A 105 -4.73 -13.44 -7.67
CA LYS A 105 -5.31 -12.15 -8.04
C LYS A 105 -6.73 -12.06 -7.51
N VAL A 106 -7.02 -11.05 -6.69
CA VAL A 106 -8.34 -10.83 -6.09
C VAL A 106 -9.13 -9.72 -6.76
N ALA A 107 -8.45 -8.75 -7.39
CA ALA A 107 -9.11 -7.65 -8.09
C ALA A 107 -8.21 -7.01 -9.14
N THR A 108 -8.83 -6.14 -9.94
CA THR A 108 -8.15 -5.13 -10.75
C THR A 108 -8.78 -3.78 -10.41
N LEU A 109 -8.00 -2.81 -9.95
CA LEU A 109 -8.53 -1.46 -9.68
C LEU A 109 -8.97 -0.81 -10.99
N ARG A 110 -10.18 -0.25 -10.95
CA ARG A 110 -10.75 0.50 -12.06
C ARG A 110 -10.58 1.99 -11.78
N PHE A 111 -9.70 2.61 -12.55
CA PHE A 111 -9.55 4.06 -12.57
C PHE A 111 -10.59 4.69 -13.50
N PRO A 112 -11.01 5.94 -13.27
CA PRO A 112 -11.75 6.71 -14.26
C PRO A 112 -10.95 6.83 -15.56
N LYS A 113 -11.60 7.13 -16.69
CA LYS A 113 -10.90 7.32 -17.96
C LYS A 113 -10.03 8.58 -17.88
N VAL A 114 -8.74 8.39 -17.69
CA VAL A 114 -7.72 9.43 -17.51
C VAL A 114 -6.45 9.08 -18.28
N MET A 115 -5.41 9.92 -18.21
CA MET A 115 -4.13 9.63 -18.86
C MET A 115 -3.40 8.47 -18.15
N PRO A 116 -2.62 7.64 -18.87
CA PRO A 116 -1.92 6.49 -18.28
C PRO A 116 -1.08 6.83 -17.05
N LEU A 117 -0.32 7.93 -17.07
CA LEU A 117 0.53 8.33 -15.93
C LEU A 117 -0.25 8.70 -14.65
N GLN A 118 -1.58 8.84 -14.74
CA GLN A 118 -2.47 9.04 -13.61
C GLN A 118 -2.95 7.72 -13.00
N THR A 119 -2.63 6.56 -13.58
CA THR A 119 -3.12 5.24 -13.13
C THR A 119 -2.00 4.24 -12.86
N VAL A 120 -0.78 4.53 -13.30
CA VAL A 120 0.42 3.76 -12.96
C VAL A 120 0.71 3.92 -11.46
N VAL A 121 0.43 2.90 -10.66
CA VAL A 121 0.61 2.92 -9.21
C VAL A 121 2.10 2.83 -8.85
N THR A 122 2.56 3.72 -7.99
CA THR A 122 3.94 3.76 -7.46
C THR A 122 4.02 3.62 -5.95
N ALA A 123 2.93 3.96 -5.23
CA ALA A 123 2.83 3.75 -3.78
C ALA A 123 1.37 3.53 -3.38
N ALA A 124 1.16 2.96 -2.20
CA ALA A 124 -0.17 2.85 -1.61
C ALA A 124 -0.11 2.79 -0.09
N ASP A 125 -1.20 3.15 0.56
CA ASP A 125 -1.38 2.98 2.00
C ASP A 125 -2.85 2.71 2.36
N ILE A 126 -3.06 1.98 3.45
CA ILE A 126 -4.37 1.74 4.03
C ILE A 126 -4.47 2.59 5.31
N SER A 127 -5.54 3.38 5.43
CA SER A 127 -5.76 4.20 6.61
C SER A 127 -5.78 3.35 7.88
N ARG A 128 -5.34 3.92 9.00
CA ARG A 128 -5.25 3.20 10.30
C ARG A 128 -6.54 2.50 10.73
N ASP A 129 -7.69 3.05 10.36
CA ASP A 129 -9.00 2.47 10.64
C ASP A 129 -9.40 1.34 9.67
N GLY A 130 -8.58 1.01 8.67
CA GLY A 130 -8.83 -0.06 7.69
C GLY A 130 -9.92 0.25 6.66
N ARG A 131 -10.35 1.51 6.54
CA ARG A 131 -11.53 1.85 5.71
C ARG A 131 -11.20 2.59 4.41
N ARG A 132 -9.95 3.02 4.21
CA ARG A 132 -9.55 3.75 3.03
C ARG A 132 -8.27 3.18 2.46
N LEU A 133 -8.21 3.08 1.14
CA LEU A 133 -7.01 2.73 0.39
C LEU A 133 -6.65 3.95 -0.44
N ALA A 134 -5.49 4.53 -0.20
CA ALA A 134 -4.92 5.55 -1.08
C ALA A 134 -3.84 4.93 -1.94
N THR A 135 -3.78 5.32 -3.21
CA THR A 135 -2.67 5.04 -4.10
C THR A 135 -2.09 6.33 -4.64
N ARG A 136 -0.79 6.29 -4.92
CA ARG A 136 -0.07 7.31 -5.67
C ARG A 136 0.19 6.81 -7.08
N SER A 137 0.08 7.72 -8.04
CA SER A 137 0.63 7.60 -9.39
C SER A 137 1.58 8.76 -9.67
N TYR A 138 2.24 8.74 -10.83
CA TYR A 138 3.19 9.79 -11.20
C TYR A 138 2.59 11.20 -11.23
N LEU A 139 1.29 11.35 -11.54
CA LEU A 139 0.66 12.67 -11.71
C LEU A 139 -0.41 13.03 -10.68
N CYS A 140 -0.95 12.06 -9.93
CA CYS A 140 -1.96 12.30 -8.90
C CYS A 140 -2.10 11.11 -7.95
N GLY A 141 -3.00 11.20 -6.97
CA GLY A 141 -3.42 10.05 -6.16
C GLY A 141 -4.86 9.66 -6.39
N TRP A 142 -5.23 8.49 -5.89
CA TRP A 142 -6.61 7.99 -5.87
C TRP A 142 -6.93 7.40 -4.52
N GLU A 143 -8.18 7.55 -4.07
CA GLU A 143 -8.65 6.98 -2.81
C GLU A 143 -9.93 6.18 -3.02
N TRP A 144 -9.92 4.94 -2.55
CA TRP A 144 -11.11 4.10 -2.42
C TRP A 144 -11.55 4.06 -0.97
N ARG A 145 -12.86 3.96 -0.74
CA ARG A 145 -13.45 3.95 0.60
C ARG A 145 -14.36 2.75 0.78
N LEU A 146 -14.08 1.94 1.79
CA LEU A 146 -14.94 0.84 2.18
C LEU A 146 -16.28 1.41 2.68
N PRO A 147 -17.43 0.97 2.17
CA PRO A 147 -18.73 1.46 2.63
C PRO A 147 -18.87 1.32 4.15
N ALA A 148 -19.49 2.31 4.80
CA ALA A 148 -19.65 2.30 6.26
C ALA A 148 -20.44 1.08 6.77
N THR A 149 -21.32 0.55 5.93
CA THR A 149 -22.12 -0.66 6.20
C THR A 149 -21.37 -1.97 5.99
N THR A 150 -20.16 -1.94 5.42
CA THR A 150 -19.33 -3.11 5.21
C THR A 150 -18.39 -3.32 6.39
N ASP A 151 -18.33 -4.57 6.85
CA ASP A 151 -17.38 -5.01 7.87
C ASP A 151 -15.95 -4.99 7.33
N LYS A 152 -14.98 -4.64 8.18
CA LYS A 152 -13.57 -4.51 7.75
C LYS A 152 -12.93 -5.85 7.41
N SER A 153 -13.50 -6.97 7.88
CA SER A 153 -13.10 -8.31 7.44
C SER A 153 -13.43 -8.57 5.97
N ASP A 154 -14.41 -7.87 5.39
CA ASP A 154 -14.77 -7.89 3.97
C ASP A 154 -14.14 -6.71 3.22
N PHE A 155 -12.86 -6.43 3.52
CA PHE A 155 -12.12 -5.28 2.99
C PHE A 155 -12.08 -5.27 1.46
N GLU A 156 -12.04 -6.44 0.81
CA GLU A 156 -11.90 -6.56 -0.65
C GLU A 156 -13.03 -5.89 -1.43
N ARG A 157 -14.20 -5.64 -0.82
CA ARG A 157 -15.24 -4.82 -1.44
C ARG A 157 -14.78 -3.42 -1.80
N ILE A 158 -13.75 -2.88 -1.12
CA ILE A 158 -13.18 -1.57 -1.41
C ILE A 158 -12.71 -1.46 -2.87
N PHE A 159 -12.20 -2.55 -3.45
CA PHE A 159 -11.67 -2.57 -4.81
C PHE A 159 -12.74 -2.40 -5.89
N GLY A 160 -14.00 -2.67 -5.55
CA GLY A 160 -15.17 -2.44 -6.40
C GLY A 160 -15.79 -1.05 -6.27
N THR A 161 -15.31 -0.22 -5.34
CA THR A 161 -15.86 1.12 -5.11
C THR A 161 -15.32 2.13 -6.13
N LYS A 162 -16.05 3.23 -6.32
CA LYS A 162 -15.59 4.31 -7.19
C LYS A 162 -14.50 5.11 -6.47
N PRO A 163 -13.31 5.30 -7.05
CA PRO A 163 -12.28 6.11 -6.43
C PRO A 163 -12.59 7.60 -6.51
N THR A 164 -12.04 8.35 -5.56
CA THR A 164 -11.96 9.81 -5.58
C THR A 164 -10.53 10.21 -5.94
N ARG A 165 -10.37 11.23 -6.79
CA ARG A 165 -9.04 11.76 -7.12
C ARG A 165 -8.49 12.53 -5.91
N LEU A 166 -7.20 12.34 -5.65
CA LEU A 166 -6.43 13.09 -4.67
C LEU A 166 -5.54 14.10 -5.41
N GLU A 167 -5.65 15.37 -5.03
CA GLU A 167 -4.81 16.44 -5.54
C GLU A 167 -3.49 16.48 -4.75
N LEU A 168 -2.56 15.59 -5.13
CA LEU A 168 -1.23 15.54 -4.53
C LEU A 168 -0.34 16.67 -5.07
N ALA A 169 0.72 16.99 -4.33
CA ALA A 169 1.77 17.88 -4.82
C ALA A 169 2.37 17.35 -6.13
N VAL A 170 2.69 18.28 -7.05
CA VAL A 170 3.41 17.94 -8.28
C VAL A 170 4.86 17.66 -7.90
N GLU A 171 5.27 16.40 -8.02
CA GLU A 171 6.59 15.94 -7.66
C GLU A 171 7.20 15.16 -8.83
N PRO A 172 8.45 15.42 -9.24
CA PRO A 172 9.16 14.54 -10.17
C PRO A 172 9.26 13.14 -9.55
N GLN A 173 8.88 12.09 -10.29
CA GLN A 173 8.92 10.69 -9.80
C GLN A 173 8.43 10.53 -8.36
N GLY A 174 7.14 10.82 -8.16
CA GLY A 174 6.54 10.63 -6.87
C GLY A 174 6.33 9.15 -6.54
N GLU A 175 7.01 8.65 -5.51
CA GLU A 175 7.10 7.22 -5.21
C GLU A 175 6.79 6.86 -3.74
N ALA A 176 6.44 7.85 -2.92
CA ALA A 176 5.99 7.61 -1.55
C ALA A 176 4.64 8.25 -1.27
N LEU A 177 3.80 7.53 -0.53
CA LEU A 177 2.53 8.01 0.01
C LEU A 177 2.19 7.25 1.30
N CYS A 178 1.79 7.96 2.34
CA CYS A 178 1.13 7.36 3.51
C CYS A 178 0.10 8.31 4.12
N TYR A 179 -0.83 7.78 4.89
CA TYR A 179 -1.68 8.61 5.74
C TYR A 179 -0.88 9.15 6.93
N ALA A 180 -1.14 10.41 7.28
CA ALA A 180 -0.71 10.96 8.57
C ALA A 180 -1.33 10.14 9.72
N ALA A 181 -0.70 10.19 10.90
CA ALA A 181 -1.08 9.36 12.05
C ALA A 181 -2.55 9.53 12.52
N ASP A 182 -3.13 10.72 12.29
CA ASP A 182 -4.53 11.04 12.58
C ASP A 182 -5.49 10.73 11.41
N GLY A 183 -4.95 10.31 10.26
CA GLY A 183 -5.67 9.98 9.05
C GLY A 183 -6.29 11.17 8.31
N ARG A 184 -5.96 12.42 8.68
CA ARG A 184 -6.56 13.64 8.10
C ARG A 184 -5.76 14.21 6.92
N ALA A 185 -4.54 13.74 6.73
CA ALA A 185 -3.68 14.14 5.63
C ALA A 185 -2.97 12.94 4.99
N LEU A 186 -2.44 13.17 3.81
CA LEU A 186 -1.51 12.30 3.11
C LEU A 186 -0.15 12.98 3.09
N LEU A 187 0.88 12.19 3.38
CA LEU A 187 2.27 12.58 3.31
C LEU A 187 2.88 11.98 2.05
N THR A 188 3.62 12.77 1.28
CA THR A 188 4.26 12.30 0.05
C THR A 188 5.68 12.83 -0.10
N VAL A 189 6.50 12.05 -0.81
CA VAL A 189 7.90 12.39 -1.13
C VAL A 189 8.24 11.87 -2.53
N SER A 190 9.11 12.62 -3.21
CA SER A 190 9.76 12.27 -4.49
C SER A 190 10.94 11.29 -4.32
N GLU A 191 11.24 10.50 -5.34
CA GLU A 191 12.49 9.75 -5.45
C GLU A 191 13.72 10.68 -5.58
N THR A 192 13.53 11.87 -6.14
CA THR A 192 14.62 12.77 -6.51
C THR A 192 15.02 13.75 -5.39
N PRO A 193 16.32 13.91 -5.09
CA PRO A 193 16.80 14.97 -4.21
C PRO A 193 16.69 16.38 -4.82
N PRO A 194 16.50 17.44 -4.00
CA PRO A 194 16.25 17.38 -2.56
C PRO A 194 14.85 16.85 -2.27
N THR A 195 14.74 15.90 -1.34
CA THR A 195 13.46 15.32 -0.95
C THR A 195 12.69 16.30 -0.08
N VAL A 196 11.47 16.66 -0.52
CA VAL A 196 10.55 17.53 0.21
C VAL A 196 9.39 16.67 0.71
N LEU A 197 9.07 16.77 2.00
CA LEU A 197 7.89 16.15 2.57
C LEU A 197 6.68 17.08 2.36
N TYR A 198 5.73 16.64 1.53
CA TYR A 198 4.47 17.35 1.35
C TYR A 198 3.37 16.78 2.23
N GLU A 199 2.53 17.65 2.77
CA GLU A 199 1.31 17.29 3.47
C GLU A 199 0.10 17.80 2.70
N THR A 200 -0.76 16.89 2.25
CA THR A 200 -2.01 17.20 1.55
C THR A 200 -3.18 16.77 2.41
N ARG A 201 -4.13 17.68 2.71
CA ARG A 201 -5.33 17.30 3.46
C ARG A 201 -6.12 16.25 2.69
N ALA A 202 -6.38 15.12 3.33
CA ALA A 202 -7.27 14.11 2.79
C ALA A 202 -8.70 14.67 2.82
N ALA A 203 -9.45 14.50 1.75
CA ALA A 203 -10.84 14.95 1.72
C ALA A 203 -11.60 14.32 2.91
N THR A 204 -12.15 15.15 3.79
CA THR A 204 -13.05 14.66 4.84
C THR A 204 -14.31 14.12 4.16
N SER A 205 -14.84 12.98 4.63
CA SER A 205 -16.21 12.63 4.28
C SER A 205 -17.09 13.84 4.64
N PRO A 206 -18.04 14.29 3.78
CA PRO A 206 -19.03 15.25 4.24
C PRO A 206 -19.72 14.61 5.44
N GLU A 207 -19.60 15.23 6.62
CA GLU A 207 -20.46 14.88 7.75
C GLU A 207 -21.89 15.00 7.24
N ARG A 208 -22.62 13.88 7.25
CA ARG A 208 -24.06 13.95 7.13
C ARG A 208 -24.55 14.70 8.37
N HIS A 209 -24.78 16.00 8.23
CA HIS A 209 -25.74 16.68 9.07
C HIS A 209 -27.08 15.96 8.82
N ALA A 210 -27.47 15.12 9.77
CA ALA A 210 -28.83 14.65 9.83
C ALA A 210 -29.71 15.85 10.23
N PRO A 211 -30.88 16.05 9.59
CA PRO A 211 -31.85 17.05 10.01
C PRO A 211 -32.45 16.74 11.38
#